data_AF-A0A3A6JJT3-F1
#
_entry.id   AF-A0A3A6JJT3-F1
#
_cell.length_a   1.000
_cell.length_b   1.000
_cell.length_c   1.000
_cell.angle_alpha   90.00
_cell.angle_beta   90.00
_cell.angle_gamma   90.00
#
_symmetry.space_group_name_H-M   'P 1'
#
loop_
_entity.id
_entity.type
_entity.pdbx_description
1 polymer ?
#
loop_
_entity_poly.entity_id
_entity_poly.type
_entity_poly.pdbx_seq_one_letter_code
_entity_poly.pdbx_strand_id
1 'polypeptide(L)'
;MAFLLIPVILLAVVWLSYICRRLSELNENVNTAMNQIGLQLSSRFRALEALLELARTHGLSAQLVLLPPSINALSTPAQVLEQEQHLAQAMSYITIAAENHPSLKADPAYQRCMEAANCYSRMVYTSSLIYNDSVTRLNCALEQKRLGLLAGLLGIAPREYLQFAPDAPVACPVQPSQPFRREPA
;
A
#
# COMPACT_ATOMS: atom_id res chain seq x y z
N MET A 1 31.99 28.60 34.79
CA MET A 1 30.73 28.70 34.02
C MET A 1 30.84 28.10 32.62
N ALA A 2 31.80 28.50 31.77
CA ALA A 2 31.96 27.95 30.42
C ALA A 2 32.17 26.41 30.34
N PHE A 3 32.96 25.83 31.26
CA PHE A 3 33.23 24.39 31.29
C PHE A 3 32.00 23.51 31.64
N LEU A 4 30.97 24.07 32.29
CA LEU A 4 29.70 23.38 32.56
C LEU A 4 28.70 23.49 31.39
N LEU A 5 28.86 24.47 30.51
CA LEU A 5 28.00 24.66 29.34
C LEU A 5 28.35 23.69 28.21
N ILE A 6 29.63 23.34 28.04
CA ILE A 6 30.11 22.41 27.02
C ILE A 6 29.41 21.03 27.09
N PRO A 7 29.36 20.33 28.24
CA PRO A 7 28.69 19.02 28.32
C PRO A 7 27.18 19.13 28.11
N VAL A 8 26.55 20.23 28.53
CA VAL A 8 25.11 20.47 28.33
C VAL A 8 24.79 20.66 26.84
N ILE A 9 25.61 21.42 26.12
CA ILE A 9 25.46 21.61 24.67
C ILE A 9 25.68 20.30 23.92
N LEU A 10 26.71 19.53 24.28
CA LEU A 10 26.98 18.23 23.67
C LEU A 10 25.79 17.28 23.85
N LEU A 11 25.21 17.22 25.06
CA LEU A 11 24.04 16.41 25.35
C LEU A 11 22.82 16.85 24.53
N ALA A 12 22.60 18.16 24.38
CA ALA A 12 21.53 18.70 23.55
C ALA A 12 21.69 18.33 22.07
N VAL A 13 22.90 18.38 21.53
CA VAL A 13 23.19 17.98 20.13
C VAL A 13 22.95 16.48 19.93
N VAL A 14 23.37 15.64 20.86
CA VAL A 14 23.12 14.18 20.80
C VAL A 14 21.62 13.89 20.86
N TRP A 15 20.90 14.55 21.77
CA TRP A 15 19.45 14.41 21.91
C TRP A 15 18.69 14.86 20.64
N LEU A 16 19.07 15.99 20.07
CA LEU A 16 18.48 16.50 18.82
C LEU A 16 18.75 15.54 17.65
N SER A 17 19.98 15.05 17.54
CA SER A 17 20.38 14.09 16.51
C SER A 17 19.58 12.79 16.60
N TYR A 18 19.33 12.30 17.82
CA TYR A 18 18.50 11.12 18.05
C TYR A 18 17.06 11.32 17.56
N ILE A 19 16.47 12.49 17.84
CA ILE A 19 15.11 12.82 17.39
C ILE A 19 15.03 12.94 15.87
N CYS A 20 15.96 13.66 15.24
CA CYS A 20 15.97 13.83 13.79
C CYS A 20 16.09 12.49 13.07
N ARG A 21 16.94 11.59 13.57
CA ARG A 21 17.07 10.22 13.03
C ARG A 21 15.76 9.45 13.16
N ARG A 22 15.15 9.45 14.34
CA ARG A 22 13.88 8.75 14.58
C ARG A 22 12.74 9.26 13.68
N LEU A 23 12.62 10.58 13.50
CA LEU A 23 11.61 11.16 12.60
C LEU A 23 11.90 10.81 11.13
N SER A 24 13.17 10.84 10.72
CA SER A 24 13.57 10.47 9.37
C SER A 24 13.28 9.00 9.08
N GLU A 25 13.53 8.10 10.04
CA GLU A 25 13.18 6.67 9.95
C GLU A 25 11.67 6.47 9.80
N LEU A 26 10.85 7.18 10.57
CA LEU A 26 9.38 7.10 10.45
C LEU A 26 8.89 7.59 9.09
N ASN A 27 9.43 8.71 8.59
CA ASN A 27 9.09 9.22 7.27
C ASN A 27 9.53 8.26 6.16
N GLU A 28 10.72 7.66 6.28
CA GLU A 28 11.23 6.70 5.32
C GLU A 28 10.45 5.38 5.31
N ASN A 29 9.94 4.93 6.47
CA ASN A 29 9.06 3.78 6.54
C ASN A 29 7.76 4.02 5.77
N VAL A 30 7.18 5.22 5.87
CA VAL A 30 5.98 5.61 5.09
C VAL A 30 6.30 5.63 3.59
N ASN A 31 7.42 6.24 3.19
CA ASN A 31 7.87 6.28 1.79
C ASN A 31 8.10 4.87 1.23
N THR A 32 8.74 4.00 2.00
CA THR A 32 9.02 2.61 1.65
C THR A 32 7.72 1.83 1.46
N ALA A 33 6.76 1.99 2.38
CA ALA A 33 5.45 1.35 2.27
C ALA A 33 4.70 1.82 1.01
N MET A 34 4.72 3.13 0.71
CA MET A 34 4.11 3.67 -0.52
C MET A 34 4.78 3.13 -1.79
N ASN A 35 6.11 3.05 -1.82
CA ASN A 35 6.84 2.43 -2.93
C ASN A 35 6.46 0.97 -3.13
N GLN A 36 6.30 0.20 -2.04
CA GLN A 36 5.85 -1.20 -2.13
C GLN A 36 4.46 -1.31 -2.75
N ILE A 37 3.52 -0.43 -2.36
CA ILE A 37 2.20 -0.37 -2.99
C ILE A 37 2.33 -0.10 -4.49
N GLY A 38 3.15 0.89 -4.89
CA GLY A 38 3.38 1.20 -6.30
C GLY A 38 3.95 0.04 -7.11
N LEU A 39 4.87 -0.74 -6.53
CA LEU A 39 5.41 -1.95 -7.16
C LEU A 39 4.36 -3.05 -7.34
N GLN A 40 3.50 -3.26 -6.34
CA GLN A 40 2.42 -4.25 -6.43
C GLN A 40 1.35 -3.83 -7.44
N LEU A 41 1.01 -2.54 -7.48
CA LEU A 41 0.09 -1.97 -8.46
C LEU A 41 0.63 -2.11 -9.88
N SER A 42 1.93 -1.83 -10.08
CA SER A 42 2.62 -2.04 -11.35
C SER A 42 2.65 -3.51 -11.76
N SER A 43 2.82 -4.42 -10.81
CA SER A 43 2.80 -5.86 -11.08
C SER A 43 1.40 -6.34 -11.48
N ARG A 44 0.36 -5.83 -10.81
CA ARG A 44 -1.04 -6.06 -11.19
C ARG A 44 -1.33 -5.54 -12.59
N PHE A 45 -0.88 -4.33 -12.91
CA PHE A 45 -1.00 -3.74 -14.25
C PHE A 45 -0.39 -4.65 -15.31
N ARG A 46 0.84 -5.14 -15.11
CA ARG A 46 1.50 -6.06 -16.06
C ARG A 46 0.74 -7.38 -16.22
N ALA A 47 0.18 -7.91 -15.14
CA ALA A 47 -0.64 -9.12 -15.21
C ALA A 47 -1.95 -8.89 -16.02
N LEU A 48 -2.58 -7.73 -15.84
CA LEU A 48 -3.77 -7.32 -16.60
C LEU A 48 -3.45 -7.04 -18.07
N GLU A 49 -2.30 -6.43 -18.35
CA GLU A 49 -1.81 -6.20 -19.71
C GLU A 49 -1.59 -7.53 -20.44
N ALA A 50 -0.98 -8.52 -19.77
CA ALA A 50 -0.83 -9.87 -20.31
C ALA A 50 -2.18 -10.56 -20.56
N LEU A 51 -3.16 -10.40 -19.67
CA LEU A 51 -4.53 -10.88 -19.89
C LEU A 51 -5.18 -10.24 -21.12
N LEU A 52 -4.98 -8.94 -21.29
CA LEU A 52 -5.54 -8.19 -22.40
C LEU A 52 -4.93 -8.61 -23.74
N GLU A 53 -3.62 -8.81 -23.77
CA GLU A 53 -2.93 -9.32 -24.96
C GLU A 53 -3.40 -10.74 -25.30
N LEU A 54 -3.58 -11.60 -24.29
CA LEU A 54 -4.13 -12.94 -24.47
C LEU A 54 -5.58 -12.90 -24.98
N ALA A 55 -6.39 -11.95 -24.52
CA ALA A 55 -7.73 -11.74 -25.06
C ALA A 55 -7.69 -11.36 -26.54
N ARG A 56 -6.76 -10.47 -26.94
CA ARG A 56 -6.58 -10.07 -28.35
C ARG A 56 -6.19 -11.24 -29.24
N THR A 57 -5.30 -12.13 -28.78
CA THR A 57 -4.92 -13.33 -29.57
C THR A 57 -6.10 -14.27 -29.81
N HIS A 58 -7.10 -14.25 -28.93
CA HIS A 58 -8.37 -14.99 -29.07
C HIS A 58 -9.45 -14.24 -29.87
N GLY A 59 -9.10 -13.11 -30.52
CA GLY A 59 -9.99 -12.35 -31.38
C GLY A 59 -10.90 -11.35 -30.65
N LEU A 60 -10.68 -11.09 -29.36
CA LEU A 60 -11.37 -10.00 -28.67
C LEU A 60 -10.79 -8.65 -29.12
N SER A 61 -11.66 -7.80 -29.66
CA SER A 61 -11.35 -6.37 -29.87
C SER A 61 -11.37 -5.66 -28.50
N ALA A 62 -10.31 -5.88 -27.74
CA ALA A 62 -10.09 -5.21 -26.47
C ALA A 62 -9.79 -3.73 -26.72
N GLN A 63 -10.82 -2.89 -26.70
CA GLN A 63 -10.71 -1.42 -26.78
C GLN A 63 -10.11 -0.79 -25.52
N LEU A 64 -9.98 -1.58 -24.45
CA LEU A 64 -9.48 -1.11 -23.19
C LEU A 64 -7.96 -0.87 -23.28
N VAL A 65 -7.53 0.37 -23.09
CA VAL A 65 -6.11 0.72 -22.98
C VAL A 65 -5.83 1.02 -21.52
N LEU A 66 -5.01 0.19 -20.87
CA LEU A 66 -4.54 0.50 -19.52
C LEU A 66 -3.33 1.42 -19.62
N LEU A 67 -3.29 2.45 -18.78
CA LEU A 67 -2.10 3.29 -18.60
C LEU A 67 -1.23 2.72 -17.48
N PRO A 68 0.10 2.72 -17.63
CA PRO A 68 1.00 2.25 -16.59
C PRO A 68 0.85 3.11 -15.33
N PRO A 69 0.71 2.49 -14.14
CA PRO A 69 0.63 3.24 -12.90
C PRO A 69 1.94 3.97 -12.63
N SER A 70 1.83 5.13 -11.98
CA SER A 70 2.94 6.04 -11.70
C SER A 70 2.97 6.41 -10.22
N ILE A 71 2.96 5.38 -9.37
CA ILE A 71 3.04 5.54 -7.91
C ILE A 71 4.49 5.53 -7.46
N ASN A 72 4.88 6.56 -6.71
CA ASN A 72 6.17 6.70 -6.05
C ASN A 72 5.98 7.12 -4.58
N ALA A 73 7.06 7.22 -3.81
CA ALA A 73 7.04 7.59 -2.39
C ALA A 73 6.32 8.91 -2.06
N LEU A 74 6.25 9.83 -3.02
CA LEU A 74 5.61 11.13 -2.88
C LEU A 74 4.16 11.13 -3.40
N SER A 75 3.71 10.04 -4.01
CA SER A 75 2.35 9.90 -4.48
C SER A 75 1.35 9.99 -3.34
N THR A 76 0.18 10.55 -3.65
CA THR A 76 -0.90 10.66 -2.68
C THR A 76 -1.69 9.37 -2.59
N PRO A 77 -2.31 9.06 -1.45
CA PRO A 77 -3.23 7.92 -1.34
C PRO A 77 -4.36 7.98 -2.37
N ALA A 78 -4.84 9.18 -2.73
CA ALA A 78 -5.84 9.37 -3.78
C ALA A 78 -5.39 8.86 -5.15
N GLN A 79 -4.13 9.11 -5.55
CA GLN A 79 -3.58 8.60 -6.82
C GLN A 79 -3.53 7.07 -6.84
N VAL A 80 -3.20 6.45 -5.70
CA VAL A 80 -3.21 4.99 -5.59
C VAL A 80 -4.63 4.43 -5.76
N LEU A 81 -5.61 5.04 -5.09
CA LEU A 81 -7.00 4.63 -5.15
C LEU A 81 -7.57 4.73 -6.57
N GLU A 82 -7.30 5.83 -7.26
CA GLU A 82 -7.73 6.03 -8.65
C GLU A 82 -7.18 4.94 -9.56
N GLN A 83 -5.89 4.64 -9.47
CA GLN A 83 -5.25 3.62 -10.29
C GLN A 83 -5.72 2.20 -9.94
N GLU A 84 -5.93 1.90 -8.66
CA GLU A 84 -6.50 0.63 -8.22
C GLU A 84 -7.94 0.46 -8.76
N GLN A 85 -8.75 1.53 -8.75
CA GLN A 85 -10.10 1.51 -9.30
C GLN A 85 -10.10 1.26 -10.82
N HIS A 86 -9.20 1.90 -11.57
CA HIS A 86 -9.05 1.65 -13.01
C HIS A 86 -8.64 0.20 -13.29
N LEU A 87 -7.71 -0.36 -12.50
CA LEU A 87 -7.29 -1.75 -12.62
C LEU A 87 -8.42 -2.74 -12.24
N ALA A 88 -9.24 -2.41 -11.25
CA ALA A 88 -10.41 -3.20 -10.86
C ALA A 88 -11.48 -3.22 -11.96
N GLN A 89 -11.76 -2.07 -12.57
CA GLN A 89 -12.68 -1.96 -13.71
C GLN A 89 -12.18 -2.79 -14.90
N ALA A 90 -10.88 -2.70 -15.21
CA ALA A 90 -10.27 -3.48 -16.28
C ALA A 90 -10.39 -5.00 -16.05
N MET A 91 -10.14 -5.44 -14.81
CA MET A 91 -10.30 -6.83 -14.41
C MET A 91 -11.74 -7.32 -14.58
N SER A 92 -12.72 -6.51 -14.19
CA SER A 92 -14.14 -6.83 -14.35
C SER A 92 -14.51 -6.97 -15.83
N TYR A 93 -14.06 -6.04 -16.68
CA TYR A 93 -14.25 -6.12 -18.13
C TYR A 93 -13.68 -7.41 -18.74
N ILE A 94 -12.44 -7.76 -18.39
CA ILE A 94 -11.79 -8.99 -18.87
C ILE A 94 -12.56 -10.23 -18.41
N THR A 95 -13.04 -10.23 -17.17
CA THR A 95 -13.82 -11.34 -16.62
C THR A 95 -15.11 -11.54 -17.41
N ILE A 96 -15.86 -10.47 -17.67
CA ILE A 96 -17.10 -10.52 -18.48
C ILE A 96 -16.80 -10.97 -19.91
N ALA A 97 -15.72 -10.46 -20.52
CA ALA A 97 -15.29 -10.89 -21.83
C ALA A 97 -14.97 -12.39 -21.86
N ALA A 98 -14.28 -12.91 -20.85
CA ALA A 98 -13.95 -14.33 -20.77
C ALA A 98 -15.19 -15.23 -20.58
N GLU A 99 -16.24 -14.77 -19.90
CA GLU A 99 -17.51 -15.51 -19.83
C GLU A 99 -18.17 -15.67 -21.20
N ASN A 100 -18.07 -14.65 -22.06
CA ASN A 100 -18.60 -14.72 -23.43
C ASN A 100 -17.70 -15.49 -24.40
N HIS A 101 -16.45 -15.79 -24.01
CA HIS A 101 -15.45 -16.45 -24.84
C HIS A 101 -14.83 -17.66 -24.12
N PRO A 102 -15.49 -18.84 -24.14
CA PRO A 102 -15.06 -20.03 -23.42
C PRO A 102 -13.65 -20.51 -23.79
N SER A 103 -13.21 -20.28 -25.03
CA SER A 103 -11.87 -20.62 -25.50
C SER A 103 -10.78 -19.86 -24.75
N LEU A 104 -10.98 -18.56 -24.49
CA LEU A 104 -10.06 -17.75 -23.68
C LEU A 104 -10.06 -18.22 -22.22
N LYS A 105 -11.25 -18.48 -21.65
CA LYS A 105 -11.37 -18.91 -20.25
C LYS A 105 -10.72 -20.28 -20.00
N ALA A 106 -10.73 -21.15 -21.01
CA ALA A 106 -10.09 -22.47 -20.95
C ALA A 106 -8.56 -22.41 -21.11
N ASP A 107 -7.99 -21.28 -21.55
CA ASP A 107 -6.55 -21.13 -21.70
C ASP A 107 -5.84 -21.16 -20.32
N PRO A 108 -4.87 -22.07 -20.09
CA PRO A 108 -4.12 -22.10 -18.84
C PRO A 108 -3.35 -20.80 -18.56
N ALA A 109 -2.96 -20.04 -19.58
CA ALA A 109 -2.32 -18.73 -19.43
C ALA A 109 -3.30 -17.70 -18.84
N TYR A 110 -4.58 -17.74 -19.26
CA TYR A 110 -5.62 -16.87 -18.72
C TYR A 110 -5.80 -17.10 -17.21
N GLN A 111 -5.92 -18.36 -16.79
CA GLN A 111 -6.09 -18.71 -15.38
C GLN A 111 -4.90 -18.24 -14.53
N ARG A 112 -3.67 -18.46 -15.00
CA ARG A 112 -2.46 -18.00 -14.29
C ARG A 112 -2.41 -16.48 -14.15
N CYS A 113 -2.71 -15.73 -15.21
CA CYS A 113 -2.66 -14.27 -15.15
C CYS A 113 -3.81 -13.70 -14.31
N MET A 114 -5.00 -14.31 -14.34
CA MET A 114 -6.13 -13.98 -13.49
C MET A 114 -5.81 -14.20 -12.01
N GLU A 115 -5.23 -15.35 -11.66
CA GLU A 115 -4.74 -15.64 -10.31
C GLU A 115 -3.66 -14.66 -9.86
N ALA A 116 -2.69 -14.35 -10.72
CA ALA A 116 -1.64 -13.38 -10.43
C ALA A 116 -2.20 -11.98 -10.17
N ALA A 117 -3.11 -11.49 -11.01
CA ALA A 117 -3.77 -10.20 -10.83
C ALA A 117 -4.57 -10.13 -9.52
N ASN A 118 -5.29 -11.20 -9.17
CA ASN A 118 -6.00 -11.31 -7.89
C ASN A 118 -5.05 -11.39 -6.67
N CYS A 119 -3.91 -12.06 -6.83
CA CYS A 119 -2.87 -12.10 -5.81
C CYS A 119 -2.31 -10.69 -5.55
N TYR A 120 -1.96 -9.96 -6.61
CA TYR A 120 -1.45 -8.60 -6.47
C TYR A 120 -2.49 -7.63 -5.88
N SER A 121 -3.77 -7.75 -6.22
CA SER A 121 -4.83 -6.94 -5.58
C SER A 121 -4.89 -7.17 -4.07
N ARG A 122 -4.81 -8.44 -3.63
CA ARG A 122 -4.72 -8.76 -2.19
C ARG A 122 -3.46 -8.21 -1.54
N MET A 123 -2.33 -8.28 -2.22
CA MET A 123 -1.07 -7.70 -1.73
C MET A 123 -1.18 -6.18 -1.58
N VAL A 124 -1.74 -5.48 -2.58
CA VAL A 124 -1.97 -4.02 -2.53
C VAL A 124 -2.82 -3.65 -1.31
N TYR A 125 -3.88 -4.42 -1.05
CA TYR A 125 -4.69 -4.26 0.15
C TYR A 125 -3.87 -4.46 1.44
N THR A 126 -3.07 -5.53 1.54
CA THR A 126 -2.22 -5.74 2.73
C THR A 126 -1.18 -4.64 2.89
N SER A 127 -0.57 -4.17 1.80
CA SER A 127 0.42 -3.09 1.84
C SER A 127 -0.19 -1.74 2.21
N SER A 128 -1.47 -1.49 1.92
CA SER A 128 -2.14 -0.30 2.45
C SER A 128 -2.31 -0.33 3.97
N LEU A 129 -2.54 -1.50 4.55
CA LEU A 129 -2.59 -1.65 6.01
C LEU A 129 -1.23 -1.35 6.64
N ILE A 130 -0.14 -1.81 6.01
CA ILE A 130 1.24 -1.52 6.45
C ILE A 130 1.56 -0.03 6.30
N TYR A 131 1.13 0.59 5.20
CA TYR A 131 1.24 2.03 5.00
C TYR A 131 0.48 2.80 6.08
N ASN A 132 -0.76 2.42 6.38
CA ASN A 132 -1.58 3.05 7.40
C ASN A 132 -0.99 2.90 8.82
N ASP A 133 -0.39 1.75 9.15
CA ASP A 133 0.35 1.59 10.41
C ASP A 133 1.56 2.53 10.48
N SER A 134 2.31 2.65 9.37
CA SER A 134 3.46 3.56 9.28
C SER A 134 3.03 5.03 9.40
N VAL A 135 1.93 5.42 8.75
CA VAL A 135 1.33 6.76 8.84
C VAL A 135 0.84 7.04 10.25
N THR A 136 0.21 6.06 10.91
CA THR A 136 -0.20 6.18 12.33
C THR A 136 0.99 6.49 13.21
N ARG A 137 2.09 5.74 13.09
CA ARG A 137 3.31 5.96 13.89
C ARG A 137 3.93 7.33 13.63
N LEU A 138 3.96 7.76 12.37
CA LEU A 138 4.46 9.08 12.00
C LEU A 138 3.57 10.19 12.58
N ASN A 139 2.25 10.13 12.35
CA ASN A 139 1.31 11.14 12.81
C ASN A 139 1.28 11.24 14.34
N CYS A 140 1.27 10.11 15.06
CA CYS A 140 1.39 10.09 16.52
C CYS A 140 2.71 10.68 17.02
N ALA A 141 3.82 10.49 16.30
CA ALA A 141 5.09 11.13 16.65
C ALA A 141 5.02 12.65 16.42
N LEU A 142 4.36 13.11 15.35
CA LEU A 142 4.20 14.53 15.05
C LEU A 142 3.27 15.26 16.02
N GLU A 143 2.23 14.59 16.53
CA GLU A 143 1.32 15.14 17.55
C GLU A 143 2.04 15.46 18.87
N GLN A 144 3.19 14.83 19.13
CA GLN A 144 3.99 15.21 20.30
C GLN A 144 4.52 16.63 20.11
N LYS A 145 4.07 17.56 20.96
CA LYS A 145 4.32 19.01 20.90
C LYS A 145 5.80 19.41 20.68
N ARG A 146 6.74 18.58 21.14
CA ARG A 146 8.19 18.78 20.97
C ARG A 146 8.72 18.33 19.60
N LEU A 147 8.12 17.29 19.03
CA LEU A 147 8.50 16.70 17.75
C LEU A 147 7.88 17.45 16.57
N GLY A 148 6.65 17.96 16.70
CA GLY A 148 5.98 18.71 15.62
C GLY A 148 6.73 19.97 15.17
N LEU A 149 7.34 20.71 16.10
CA LEU A 149 8.17 21.89 15.77
C LEU A 149 9.45 21.51 15.01
N LEU A 150 10.10 20.42 15.43
CA LEU A 150 11.31 19.90 14.79
C LEU A 150 11.01 19.29 13.42
N ALA A 151 9.88 18.60 13.29
CA ALA A 151 9.43 18.02 12.04
C ALA A 151 9.15 19.08 10.96
N GLY A 152 8.57 20.23 11.34
CA GLY A 152 8.41 21.37 10.43
C GLY A 152 9.74 21.90 9.88
N LEU A 153 10.80 21.94 10.71
CA LEU A 153 12.15 22.32 10.27
C LEU A 153 12.79 21.27 9.34
N LEU A 154 12.41 19.99 9.50
CA LEU A 154 12.85 18.88 8.66
C LEU A 154 11.99 18.72 7.38
N GLY A 155 10.93 19.51 7.21
CA GLY A 155 9.98 19.38 6.09
C GLY A 155 9.10 18.12 6.16
N ILE A 156 9.00 17.50 7.34
CA ILE A 156 8.18 16.29 7.55
C ILE A 156 6.78 16.72 8.00
N ALA A 157 5.80 16.47 7.14
CA ALA A 157 4.39 16.76 7.39
C ALA A 157 3.61 15.49 7.75
N PRO A 158 2.46 15.62 8.45
CA PRO A 158 1.54 14.51 8.63
C PRO A 158 1.08 13.97 7.28
N ARG A 159 0.87 12.66 7.21
CA ARG A 159 0.48 11.94 5.99
C ARG A 159 -0.97 11.48 6.09
N GLU A 160 -1.62 11.43 4.93
CA GLU A 160 -2.99 10.95 4.81
C GLU A 160 -3.03 9.42 4.85
N TYR A 161 -4.14 8.87 5.38
CA TYR A 161 -4.37 7.43 5.36
C TYR A 161 -4.89 6.98 4.00
N LEU A 162 -4.50 5.78 3.59
CA LEU A 162 -5.03 5.12 2.41
C LEU A 162 -6.25 4.30 2.80
N GLN A 163 -7.42 4.74 2.38
CA GLN A 163 -8.70 4.07 2.67
C GLN A 163 -9.31 3.57 1.36
N PHE A 164 -9.33 2.26 1.17
CA PHE A 164 -10.19 1.66 0.16
C PHE A 164 -11.63 1.83 0.62
N ALA A 165 -12.51 2.33 -0.26
CA ALA A 165 -13.93 2.48 0.07
C ALA A 165 -14.48 1.13 0.60
N PRO A 166 -15.29 1.14 1.66
CA PRO A 166 -15.87 -0.08 2.20
C PRO A 166 -17.00 -0.57 1.29
N ASP A 167 -16.68 -1.05 0.10
CA ASP A 167 -17.64 -1.77 -0.73
C ASP A 167 -17.48 -3.28 -0.48
N ALA A 168 -18.45 -3.77 0.31
CA ALA A 168 -18.76 -5.15 0.68
C ALA A 168 -17.88 -5.80 1.78
N PRO A 169 -18.51 -6.47 2.76
CA PRO A 169 -17.83 -6.99 3.93
C PRO A 169 -16.97 -8.18 3.51
N VAL A 170 -15.65 -8.01 3.51
CA VAL A 170 -14.78 -9.13 3.85
C VAL A 170 -14.83 -9.29 5.38
N ALA A 171 -16.02 -9.62 5.86
CA ALA A 171 -16.16 -10.34 7.10
C ALA A 171 -15.57 -11.72 6.84
N CYS A 172 -14.26 -11.86 7.00
CA CYS A 172 -13.78 -13.10 7.58
C CYS A 172 -14.46 -13.16 8.95
N PRO A 173 -15.34 -14.13 9.25
CA PRO A 173 -15.82 -14.29 10.61
C PRO A 173 -14.58 -14.63 11.44
N VAL A 174 -14.02 -13.63 12.11
CA VAL A 174 -13.13 -13.87 13.24
C VAL A 174 -14.05 -14.49 14.29
N GLN A 175 -14.12 -15.83 14.29
CA GLN A 175 -14.63 -16.54 15.44
C GLN A 175 -13.84 -16.03 16.65
N PRO A 176 -14.50 -15.54 17.71
CA PRO A 176 -13.80 -15.22 18.93
C PRO A 176 -13.12 -16.49 19.40
N SER A 177 -11.80 -16.46 19.49
CA SER A 177 -10.99 -17.53 20.07
C SER A 177 -11.58 -17.91 21.42
N GLN A 178 -12.15 -19.13 21.51
CA GLN A 178 -12.66 -19.65 22.76
C GLN A 178 -11.53 -19.63 23.81
N PRO A 179 -11.78 -19.18 25.04
CA PRO A 179 -10.80 -19.28 26.09
C PRO A 179 -10.51 -20.77 26.32
N PHE A 180 -9.23 -21.14 26.19
CA PHE A 180 -8.69 -22.46 26.45
C PHE A 180 -9.17 -22.96 27.82
N ARG A 181 -10.20 -23.79 27.85
CA ARG A 181 -10.68 -24.47 29.04
C ARG A 181 -9.60 -25.49 29.41
N ARG A 182 -8.80 -25.20 30.43
CA ARG A 182 -7.95 -26.21 31.06
C ARG A 182 -8.86 -27.20 31.78
N GLU A 183 -8.94 -28.43 31.29
CA GLU A 183 -9.47 -29.54 32.07
C GLU A 183 -8.47 -29.90 33.17
N PRO A 184 -8.92 -30.07 34.43
CA PRO A 184 -8.12 -30.71 35.48
C PRO A 184 -8.12 -32.23 35.29
N ALA A 185 -6.98 -32.84 35.62
CA ALA A 185 -6.69 -34.27 35.56
C ALA A 185 -7.56 -35.11 36.52
#